data_AF-F0YEH8-F1
#
_entry.id   AF-F0YEH8-F1
#
_cell.length_a   1.000
_cell.length_b   1.000
_cell.length_c   1.000
_cell.angle_alpha   90.00
_cell.angle_beta   90.00
_cell.angle_gamma   90.00
#
_symmetry.space_group_name_H-M   'P 1'
#
loop_
_entity.id
_entity.type
_entity.pdbx_description
1 polymer ?
#
loop_
_entity_poly.entity_id
_entity_poly.type
_entity_poly.pdbx_seq_one_letter_code
_entity_poly.pdbx_strand_id
1 'polypeptide(L)'
;MDTNDDSEPLLVDDGGDDDEGGAPPSLLCPITQEVMVEPVIASDGFTYERSAIERWLDMGPDRRSPTTNAPLPSRTLVPNRHLASMIAAYRSRLGARVVALVGAERELPAPADWESRERALLGEVARLLDAGADPDARDDGGRPALLAACATRRFPAARALVEAGARVSAPDGSSEALNIIEALIEREADRRAGRSRRKHLGKLLEDPDSDAGDVENPLREDAAAADDDKGLSDDQLDALRALVGALRDRAAAEVADDERRAARRRDADARRATDEEARDSQGALRRLADRPGDAAAAVPAGVFGAARLRQRGYFPSLFALQFGLVPDRRRGPGRFKWTCFAFLEEPAVQSATHRERVAMRRMRAGILSVGTLLFFFLCFG
;
A
#
# COMPACT_ATOMS: atom_id res chain seq x y z
N MET A 1 13.51 -30.96 51.79
CA MET A 1 14.69 -30.39 51.08
C MET A 1 14.14 -29.83 49.80
N ASP A 2 13.55 -28.65 49.92
CA ASP A 2 12.41 -28.26 49.11
C ASP A 2 12.86 -27.20 48.11
N THR A 3 12.57 -27.47 46.84
CA THR A 3 13.04 -26.67 45.71
C THR A 3 12.11 -25.48 45.48
N ASN A 4 12.29 -24.44 46.28
CA ASN A 4 11.85 -23.10 45.91
C ASN A 4 12.86 -22.51 44.91
N ASP A 5 12.58 -22.72 43.63
CA ASP A 5 13.12 -21.90 42.53
C ASP A 5 12.05 -20.87 42.18
N ASP A 6 11.92 -19.85 43.05
CA ASP A 6 10.99 -18.73 42.89
C ASP A 6 11.52 -17.74 41.82
N SER A 7 11.82 -18.27 40.64
CA SER A 7 12.10 -17.50 39.42
C SER A 7 10.78 -16.93 38.87
N GLU A 8 10.16 -16.01 39.62
CA GLU A 8 9.07 -15.19 39.08
C GLU A 8 9.57 -14.49 37.80
N PRO A 9 8.85 -14.64 36.66
CA PRO A 9 9.22 -13.90 35.47
C PRO A 9 9.01 -12.42 35.76
N LEU A 10 10.07 -11.62 35.61
CA LEU A 10 10.05 -10.16 35.74
C LEU A 10 8.93 -9.57 34.89
N LEU A 11 7.77 -9.33 35.52
CA LEU A 11 6.78 -8.40 35.03
C LEU A 11 7.46 -7.04 35.06
N VAL A 12 7.75 -6.52 33.87
CA VAL A 12 8.23 -5.14 33.75
C VAL A 12 7.07 -4.26 34.19
N ASP A 13 7.20 -3.71 35.39
CA ASP A 13 6.31 -2.71 35.95
C ASP A 13 6.54 -1.39 35.21
N ASP A 14 6.05 -1.30 33.97
CA ASP A 14 5.93 -0.04 33.23
C ASP A 14 4.71 0.74 33.74
N GLY A 15 4.67 0.93 35.06
CA GLY A 15 3.88 1.96 35.74
C GLY A 15 4.48 3.34 35.47
N GLY A 16 4.44 3.76 34.20
CA GLY A 16 4.88 5.07 33.72
C GLY A 16 3.74 5.79 33.01
N ASP A 17 3.50 7.05 33.39
CA ASP A 17 2.48 7.89 32.79
C ASP A 17 2.93 8.40 31.39
N ASP A 18 2.82 7.53 30.37
CA ASP A 18 3.14 7.79 28.95
C ASP A 18 2.32 8.93 28.26
N ASP A 19 1.68 9.83 29.00
CA ASP A 19 0.92 10.94 28.39
C ASP A 19 1.81 12.12 27.92
N GLU A 20 3.13 12.07 28.14
CA GLU A 20 4.10 12.98 27.50
C GLU A 20 4.33 12.67 26.01
N GLY A 21 3.47 13.24 25.17
CA GLY A 21 3.88 13.78 23.87
C GLY A 21 3.97 12.82 22.68
N GLY A 22 4.57 11.63 22.80
CA GLY A 22 4.92 10.80 21.63
C GLY A 22 5.11 9.30 21.88
N ALA A 23 5.47 8.57 20.82
CA ALA A 23 5.64 7.12 20.90
C ALA A 23 6.96 6.72 21.59
N PRO A 24 6.96 5.61 22.37
CA PRO A 24 8.17 5.11 23.02
C PRO A 24 9.32 4.90 22.01
N PRO A 25 10.56 5.34 22.31
CA PRO A 25 11.67 5.25 21.36
C PRO A 25 11.99 3.82 20.86
N SER A 26 11.62 2.79 21.62
CA SER A 26 11.72 1.38 21.25
C SER A 26 10.83 0.99 20.05
N LEU A 27 9.77 1.74 19.78
CA LEU A 27 8.84 1.53 18.67
C LEU A 27 9.19 2.34 17.42
N LEU A 28 10.11 3.31 17.55
CA LEU A 28 10.51 4.23 16.48
C LEU A 28 11.60 3.63 15.58
N CYS A 29 11.47 3.85 14.27
CA CYS A 29 12.49 3.49 13.30
C CYS A 29 13.68 4.46 13.40
N PRO A 30 14.94 3.99 13.55
CA PRO A 30 16.10 4.88 13.57
C PRO A 30 16.29 5.73 12.30
N ILE A 31 15.73 5.31 11.16
CA ILE A 31 15.85 6.01 9.86
C ILE A 31 14.73 7.04 9.67
N THR A 32 13.47 6.67 9.90
CA THR A 32 12.33 7.57 9.65
C THR A 32 11.92 8.40 10.85
N GLN A 33 12.35 8.01 12.07
CA GLN A 33 11.91 8.60 13.35
C GLN A 33 10.39 8.49 13.59
N GLU A 34 9.72 7.58 12.87
CA GLU A 34 8.30 7.27 12.96
C GLU A 34 8.08 5.87 13.57
N VAL A 35 6.88 5.61 14.10
CA VAL A 35 6.47 4.28 14.57
C VAL A 35 6.53 3.28 13.41
N MET A 36 7.32 2.21 13.56
CA MET A 36 7.51 1.21 12.50
C MET A 36 6.18 0.53 12.11
N VAL A 37 5.97 0.27 10.82
CA VAL A 37 4.81 -0.48 10.32
C VAL A 37 5.18 -1.92 10.03
N GLU A 38 6.34 -2.15 9.41
CA GLU A 38 6.91 -3.47 9.22
C GLU A 38 8.35 -3.53 9.80
N PRO A 39 8.49 -3.75 11.12
CA PRO A 39 9.80 -3.81 11.77
C PRO A 39 10.59 -5.05 11.31
N VAL A 40 11.81 -4.83 10.82
CA VAL A 40 12.75 -5.87 10.36
C VAL A 40 14.12 -5.71 11.01
N ILE A 41 14.71 -6.81 11.43
CA ILE A 41 16.06 -6.88 11.99
C ILE A 41 17.06 -7.03 10.82
N ALA A 42 18.06 -6.16 10.77
CA ALA A 42 19.18 -6.26 9.84
C ALA A 42 20.36 -7.06 10.44
N SER A 43 21.38 -7.36 9.63
CA SER A 43 22.50 -8.21 10.05
C SER A 43 23.46 -7.58 11.08
N ASP A 44 23.24 -6.33 11.47
CA ASP A 44 23.85 -5.62 12.60
C ASP A 44 23.08 -5.78 13.92
N GLY A 45 21.90 -6.41 13.91
CA GLY A 45 21.04 -6.62 15.07
C GLY A 45 20.06 -5.48 15.36
N PHE A 46 20.11 -4.37 14.62
CA PHE A 46 19.16 -3.27 14.78
C PHE A 46 17.85 -3.54 14.04
N THR A 47 16.74 -3.01 14.58
CA THR A 47 15.43 -3.07 13.93
C THR A 47 15.13 -1.76 13.20
N TYR A 48 14.60 -1.87 11.99
CA TYR A 48 14.24 -0.75 11.11
C TYR A 48 12.86 -0.98 10.49
N GLU A 49 12.20 0.09 10.06
CA GLU A 49 11.07 0.02 9.11
C GLU A 49 11.57 -0.58 7.78
N ARG A 50 10.95 -1.67 7.30
CA ARG A 50 11.33 -2.37 6.07
C ARG A 50 11.59 -1.40 4.92
N SER A 51 10.59 -0.57 4.62
CA SER A 51 10.61 0.29 3.44
C SER A 51 11.73 1.34 3.51
N ALA A 52 12.19 1.69 4.70
CA ALA A 52 13.31 2.60 4.92
C ALA A 52 14.67 1.91 4.75
N ILE A 53 14.87 0.73 5.36
CA ILE A 53 16.14 0.00 5.24
C ILE A 53 16.35 -0.56 3.83
N GLU A 54 15.31 -1.01 3.13
CA GLU A 54 15.41 -1.47 1.74
C GLU A 54 15.86 -0.32 0.81
N ARG A 55 15.23 0.86 0.92
CA ARG A 55 15.67 2.07 0.19
C ARG A 55 17.11 2.49 0.53
N TRP A 56 17.48 2.47 1.81
CA TRP A 56 18.84 2.79 2.25
C TRP A 56 19.88 1.86 1.62
N LEU A 57 19.61 0.55 1.63
CA LEU A 57 20.48 -0.47 1.05
C LEU A 57 20.55 -0.40 -0.49
N ASP A 58 19.53 0.13 -1.16
CA ASP A 58 19.51 0.31 -2.62
C ASP A 58 20.21 1.60 -3.08
N MET A 59 20.19 2.67 -2.26
CA MET A 59 20.90 3.93 -2.55
C MET A 59 22.37 3.91 -2.10
N GLY A 60 22.70 3.18 -1.04
CA GLY A 60 24.03 3.21 -0.41
C GLY A 60 25.08 2.37 -1.16
N PRO A 61 26.29 2.90 -1.45
CA PRO A 61 27.31 2.19 -2.24
C PRO A 61 27.89 0.94 -1.54
N ASP A 62 27.89 0.91 -0.20
CA ASP A 62 28.75 0.01 0.59
C ASP A 62 28.01 -1.01 1.48
N ARG A 63 26.67 -1.10 1.43
CA ARG A 63 25.85 -1.94 2.35
C ARG A 63 26.18 -1.66 3.83
N ARG A 64 26.01 -0.43 4.30
CA ARG A 64 26.35 -0.01 5.67
C ARG A 64 25.12 0.06 6.57
N SER A 65 25.32 -0.22 7.86
CA SER A 65 24.34 0.00 8.92
C SER A 65 23.96 1.49 8.97
N PRO A 66 22.67 1.86 8.91
CA PRO A 66 22.24 3.23 9.10
C PRO A 66 22.64 3.82 10.45
N THR A 67 22.67 2.98 11.51
CA THR A 67 22.89 3.44 12.89
C THR A 67 24.37 3.48 13.27
N THR A 68 25.18 2.54 12.79
CA THR A 68 26.60 2.41 13.18
C THR A 68 27.60 2.76 12.07
N ASN A 69 27.13 2.96 10.83
CA ASN A 69 27.95 3.14 9.62
C ASN A 69 28.94 1.97 9.32
N ALA A 70 28.86 0.87 10.08
CA ALA A 70 29.66 -0.32 9.89
C ALA A 70 29.19 -1.11 8.63
N PRO A 71 30.07 -1.84 7.93
CA PRO A 71 29.67 -2.73 6.85
C PRO A 71 28.75 -3.86 7.35
N LEU A 72 27.61 -4.08 6.69
CA LEU A 72 26.67 -5.14 7.02
C LEU A 72 27.16 -6.49 6.44
N PRO A 73 27.25 -7.56 7.25
CA PRO A 73 27.59 -8.90 6.77
C PRO A 73 26.64 -9.45 5.70
N SER A 74 25.35 -9.08 5.76
CA SER A 74 24.33 -9.51 4.79
C SER A 74 23.21 -8.47 4.59
N ARG A 75 22.53 -8.55 3.44
CA ARG A 75 21.26 -7.85 3.15
C ARG A 75 20.03 -8.64 3.62
N THR A 76 20.19 -9.75 4.33
CA THR A 76 19.08 -10.51 4.92
C THR A 76 18.35 -9.64 5.95
N LEU A 77 17.06 -9.45 5.75
CA LEU A 77 16.16 -8.77 6.69
C LEU A 77 15.20 -9.78 7.30
N VAL A 78 15.19 -9.90 8.63
CA VAL A 78 14.36 -10.85 9.38
C VAL A 78 13.18 -10.11 10.02
N PRO A 79 11.91 -10.47 9.75
CA PRO A 79 10.76 -9.80 10.35
C PRO A 79 10.76 -9.88 11.89
N ASN A 80 10.73 -8.74 12.58
CA ASN A 80 10.64 -8.67 14.03
C ASN A 80 9.17 -8.84 14.47
N ARG A 81 8.69 -10.09 14.49
CA ARG A 81 7.28 -10.40 14.82
C ARG A 81 6.88 -9.96 16.23
N HIS A 82 7.79 -10.03 17.19
CA HIS A 82 7.52 -9.62 18.57
C HIS A 82 7.28 -8.11 18.66
N LEU A 83 8.20 -7.30 18.09
CA LEU A 83 8.02 -5.84 18.07
C LEU A 83 6.79 -5.43 17.24
N ALA A 84 6.51 -6.12 16.13
CA ALA A 84 5.28 -5.88 15.36
C ALA A 84 4.00 -6.09 16.21
N SER A 85 3.97 -7.10 17.09
CA SER A 85 2.86 -7.30 18.04
C SER A 85 2.78 -6.21 19.10
N MET A 86 3.91 -5.78 19.67
CA MET A 86 3.95 -4.66 20.63
C MET A 86 3.44 -3.35 20.00
N ILE A 87 3.90 -3.04 18.79
CA ILE A 87 3.44 -1.87 18.03
C ILE A 87 1.95 -1.99 17.75
N ALA A 88 1.45 -3.13 17.25
CA ALA A 88 0.03 -3.30 16.98
C ALA A 88 -0.85 -3.05 18.23
N ALA A 89 -0.44 -3.54 19.40
CA ALA A 89 -1.12 -3.29 20.66
C ALA A 89 -1.08 -1.79 21.05
N TYR A 90 0.07 -1.13 20.89
CA TYR A 90 0.24 0.30 21.13
C TYR A 90 -0.67 1.15 20.21
N ARG A 91 -0.64 0.90 18.90
CA ARG A 91 -1.48 1.61 17.90
C ARG A 91 -2.97 1.40 18.17
N SER A 92 -3.36 0.19 18.55
CA SER A 92 -4.74 -0.17 18.91
C SER A 92 -5.22 0.54 20.18
N ARG A 93 -4.38 0.63 21.23
CA ARG A 93 -4.67 1.38 22.46
C ARG A 93 -4.94 2.86 22.18
N LEU A 94 -4.11 3.50 21.35
CA LEU A 94 -4.34 4.89 20.94
C LEU A 94 -5.55 5.03 20.02
N GLY A 95 -5.78 4.09 19.10
CA GLY A 95 -6.96 4.05 18.24
C GLY A 95 -8.26 3.98 19.05
N ALA A 96 -8.30 3.20 20.13
CA ALA A 96 -9.43 3.15 21.06
C ALA A 96 -9.67 4.50 21.76
N ARG A 97 -8.62 5.25 22.14
CA ARG A 97 -8.75 6.64 22.63
C ARG A 97 -9.38 7.54 21.56
N VAL A 98 -8.93 7.46 20.30
CA VAL A 98 -9.49 8.23 19.18
C VAL A 98 -10.97 7.91 18.99
N VAL A 99 -11.34 6.63 18.97
CA VAL A 99 -12.73 6.16 18.87
C VAL A 99 -13.59 6.72 20.00
N ALA A 100 -13.13 6.63 21.26
CA ALA A 100 -13.86 7.17 22.41
C ALA A 100 -14.05 8.70 22.31
N LEU A 101 -13.00 9.44 21.90
CA LEU A 101 -13.07 10.89 21.70
C LEU A 101 -14.05 11.29 20.59
N VAL A 102 -14.03 10.63 19.44
CA VAL A 102 -14.93 10.96 18.31
C VAL A 102 -16.33 10.37 18.46
N GLY A 103 -16.51 9.33 19.29
CA GLY A 103 -17.78 8.68 19.59
C GLY A 103 -18.54 9.29 20.77
N ALA A 104 -17.86 9.96 21.71
CA ALA A 104 -18.48 10.56 22.89
C ALA A 104 -19.66 11.48 22.52
N GLU A 105 -20.85 11.16 23.01
CA GLU A 105 -22.09 11.88 22.67
C GLU A 105 -22.05 13.35 23.12
N ARG A 106 -22.92 14.16 22.51
CA ARG A 106 -22.93 15.63 22.66
C ARG A 106 -23.67 16.08 23.92
N GLU A 107 -23.28 15.56 25.08
CA GLU A 107 -23.75 16.03 26.38
C GLU A 107 -23.28 17.49 26.63
N LEU A 108 -24.20 18.35 27.08
CA LEU A 108 -24.08 19.81 27.19
C LEU A 108 -24.85 20.31 28.43
N PRO A 109 -24.52 21.49 28.99
CA PRO A 109 -23.38 22.39 28.70
C PRO A 109 -22.22 22.16 29.72
N ALA A 110 -21.13 22.93 29.85
CA ALA A 110 -20.69 24.20 29.26
C ALA A 110 -19.13 24.11 29.02
N PRO A 111 -18.25 25.09 29.34
CA PRO A 111 -18.40 26.55 29.33
C PRO A 111 -18.40 27.12 27.90
N ALA A 112 -19.23 28.13 27.68
CA ALA A 112 -19.22 29.19 26.65
C ALA A 112 -18.99 28.88 25.15
N ASP A 113 -18.02 28.06 24.76
CA ASP A 113 -17.59 27.95 23.36
C ASP A 113 -17.42 26.49 22.88
N TRP A 114 -18.23 26.13 21.89
CA TRP A 114 -18.20 24.83 21.22
C TRP A 114 -17.02 24.74 20.24
N GLU A 115 -16.56 25.85 19.66
CA GLU A 115 -15.42 25.88 18.74
C GLU A 115 -14.12 25.56 19.48
N SER A 116 -13.93 26.12 20.69
CA SER A 116 -12.80 25.76 21.54
C SER A 116 -12.82 24.30 21.98
N ARG A 117 -14.01 23.71 22.22
CA ARG A 117 -14.14 22.27 22.50
C ARG A 117 -13.82 21.41 21.26
N GLU A 118 -14.27 21.81 20.08
CA GLU A 118 -13.94 21.11 18.83
C GLU A 118 -12.45 21.24 18.48
N ARG A 119 -11.85 22.42 18.69
CA ARG A 119 -10.41 22.67 18.52
C ARG A 119 -9.56 21.83 19.47
N ALA A 120 -9.98 21.69 20.73
CA ALA A 120 -9.31 20.83 21.71
C ALA A 120 -9.42 19.34 21.34
N LEU A 121 -10.60 18.88 20.92
CA LEU A 121 -10.82 17.52 20.44
C LEU A 121 -9.97 17.22 19.20
N LEU A 122 -9.95 18.13 18.22
CA LEU A 122 -9.14 18.01 17.02
C LEU A 122 -7.63 17.95 17.35
N GLY A 123 -7.18 18.77 18.30
CA GLY A 123 -5.80 18.77 18.79
C GLY A 123 -5.38 17.42 19.39
N GLU A 124 -6.19 16.84 20.27
CA GLU A 124 -5.89 15.52 20.85
C GLU A 124 -6.03 14.38 19.82
N VAL A 125 -7.01 14.43 18.92
CA VAL A 125 -7.13 13.45 17.82
C VAL A 125 -5.89 13.50 16.91
N ALA A 126 -5.44 14.70 16.53
CA ALA A 126 -4.20 14.88 15.76
C ALA A 126 -2.98 14.33 16.53
N ARG A 127 -2.83 14.68 17.82
CA ARG A 127 -1.73 14.19 18.67
C ARG A 127 -1.68 12.67 18.76
N LEU A 128 -2.84 12.01 18.87
CA LEU A 128 -2.93 10.55 18.90
C LEU A 128 -2.56 9.92 17.55
N LEU A 129 -2.98 10.52 16.43
CA LEU A 129 -2.64 10.07 15.09
C LEU A 129 -1.14 10.25 14.78
N ASP A 130 -0.55 11.38 15.17
CA ASP A 130 0.89 11.68 15.07
C ASP A 130 1.72 10.73 15.96
N ALA A 131 1.22 10.37 17.15
CA ALA A 131 1.79 9.33 18.00
C ALA A 131 1.64 7.92 17.40
N GLY A 132 0.96 7.76 16.26
CA GLY A 132 0.84 6.51 15.53
C GLY A 132 -0.42 5.71 15.87
N ALA A 133 -1.51 6.33 16.32
CA ALA A 133 -2.80 5.64 16.48
C ALA A 133 -3.21 4.88 15.19
N ASP A 134 -4.03 3.85 15.36
CA ASP A 134 -4.68 3.18 14.24
C ASP A 134 -5.87 4.03 13.74
N PRO A 135 -5.83 4.61 12.53
CA PRO A 135 -6.94 5.40 11.99
C PRO A 135 -8.15 4.54 11.59
N ASP A 136 -7.94 3.22 11.43
CA ASP A 136 -8.99 2.22 11.15
C ASP A 136 -9.56 1.57 12.42
N ALA A 137 -9.18 2.08 13.61
CA ALA A 137 -9.68 1.61 14.89
C ALA A 137 -11.20 1.61 14.96
N ARG A 138 -11.75 0.66 15.72
CA ARG A 138 -13.20 0.38 15.81
C ARG A 138 -13.72 0.53 17.23
N ASP A 139 -15.00 0.88 17.34
CA ASP A 139 -15.73 0.79 18.61
C ASP A 139 -16.15 -0.65 18.95
N ASP A 140 -16.76 -0.83 20.11
CA ASP A 140 -17.27 -2.14 20.59
C ASP A 140 -18.35 -2.72 19.66
N GLY A 141 -18.99 -1.88 18.84
CA GLY A 141 -19.93 -2.27 17.78
C GLY A 141 -19.25 -2.63 16.46
N GLY A 142 -17.90 -2.59 16.40
CA GLY A 142 -17.12 -2.85 15.21
C GLY A 142 -17.11 -1.71 14.18
N ARG A 143 -17.67 -0.53 14.49
CA ARG A 143 -17.74 0.62 13.58
C ARG A 143 -16.41 1.39 13.56
N PRO A 144 -15.85 1.75 12.39
CA PRO A 144 -14.62 2.53 12.31
C PRO A 144 -14.74 3.92 12.95
N ALA A 145 -13.63 4.45 13.48
CA ALA A 145 -13.52 5.79 14.04
C ALA A 145 -14.04 6.87 13.08
N LEU A 146 -13.74 6.74 11.79
CA LEU A 146 -14.23 7.63 10.74
C LEU A 146 -15.75 7.68 10.68
N LEU A 147 -16.43 6.52 10.77
CA LEU A 147 -17.88 6.43 10.74
C LEU A 147 -18.51 7.08 11.98
N ALA A 148 -17.91 6.86 13.15
CA ALA A 148 -18.32 7.50 14.40
C ALA A 148 -18.17 9.03 14.34
N ALA A 149 -17.06 9.54 13.80
CA ALA A 149 -16.84 10.98 13.61
C ALA A 149 -17.85 11.62 12.64
N CYS A 150 -18.22 10.93 11.55
CA CYS A 150 -19.26 11.38 10.64
C CYS A 150 -20.65 11.40 11.30
N ALA A 151 -21.00 10.36 12.05
CA ALA A 151 -22.28 10.24 12.76
C ALA A 151 -22.44 11.32 13.85
N THR A 152 -21.37 11.62 14.60
CA THR A 152 -21.36 12.70 15.62
C THR A 152 -21.17 14.10 15.04
N ARG A 153 -21.06 14.24 13.71
CA ARG A 153 -20.86 15.49 12.95
C ARG A 153 -19.54 16.23 13.27
N ARG A 154 -18.50 15.49 13.67
CA ARG A 154 -17.16 16.04 13.94
C ARG A 154 -16.33 16.06 12.66
N PHE A 155 -16.76 16.88 11.69
CA PHE A 155 -16.18 16.89 10.33
C PHE A 155 -14.67 17.19 10.29
N PRO A 156 -14.09 18.08 11.11
CA PRO A 156 -12.65 18.28 11.18
C PRO A 156 -11.89 17.03 11.65
N ALA A 157 -12.43 16.31 12.65
CA ALA A 157 -11.83 15.07 13.14
C ALA A 157 -11.97 13.92 12.12
N ALA A 158 -13.12 13.82 11.45
CA ALA A 158 -13.31 12.90 10.32
C ALA A 158 -12.30 13.17 9.19
N ARG A 159 -12.03 14.45 8.89
CA ARG A 159 -11.01 14.83 7.91
C ARG A 159 -9.60 14.45 8.35
N ALA A 160 -9.24 14.70 9.61
CA ALA A 160 -7.93 14.30 10.15
C ALA A 160 -7.71 12.77 10.07
N LEU A 161 -8.75 11.97 10.32
CA LEU A 161 -8.71 10.52 10.14
C LEU A 161 -8.45 10.11 8.67
N VAL A 162 -9.10 10.76 7.71
CA VAL A 162 -8.88 10.52 6.27
C VAL A 162 -7.46 10.92 5.84
N GLU A 163 -6.96 12.06 6.33
CA GLU A 163 -5.60 12.54 6.07
C GLU A 163 -4.53 11.61 6.69
N ALA A 164 -4.80 11.05 7.88
CA ALA A 164 -4.00 9.99 8.50
C ALA A 164 -4.14 8.61 7.84
N GLY A 165 -4.97 8.48 6.80
CA GLY A 165 -5.08 7.28 5.99
C GLY A 165 -6.15 6.28 6.44
N ALA A 166 -7.17 6.68 7.22
CA ALA A 166 -8.36 5.86 7.44
C ALA A 166 -8.95 5.35 6.11
N ARG A 167 -9.50 4.13 6.13
CA ARG A 167 -10.21 3.55 5.00
C ARG A 167 -11.64 4.07 4.94
N VAL A 168 -12.01 4.50 3.74
CA VAL A 168 -13.29 5.12 3.44
C VAL A 168 -14.29 4.08 2.96
N SER A 169 -13.81 3.06 2.25
CA SER A 169 -14.64 2.04 1.62
C SER A 169 -14.45 0.65 2.22
N ALA A 170 -15.55 -0.09 2.31
CA ALA A 170 -15.53 -1.53 2.52
C ALA A 170 -14.99 -2.26 1.27
N PRO A 171 -14.60 -3.55 1.36
CA PRO A 171 -14.03 -4.30 0.23
C PRO A 171 -14.95 -4.48 -0.98
N ASP A 172 -16.24 -4.17 -0.85
CA ASP A 172 -17.23 -4.15 -1.95
C ASP A 172 -17.33 -2.78 -2.65
N GLY A 173 -16.54 -1.80 -2.22
CA GLY A 173 -16.54 -0.43 -2.74
C GLY A 173 -17.58 0.49 -2.08
N SER A 174 -18.45 -0.01 -1.20
CA SER A 174 -19.42 0.82 -0.48
C SER A 174 -18.75 1.70 0.57
N SER A 175 -19.26 2.92 0.79
CA SER A 175 -18.79 3.82 1.84
C SER A 175 -19.96 4.42 2.61
N GLU A 176 -20.20 3.89 3.81
CA GLU A 176 -21.22 4.41 4.74
C GLU A 176 -20.92 5.85 5.17
N ALA A 177 -19.64 6.21 5.30
CA ALA A 177 -19.20 7.56 5.64
C ALA A 177 -19.61 8.59 4.56
N LEU A 178 -19.38 8.29 3.28
CA LEU A 178 -19.85 9.12 2.17
C LEU A 178 -21.37 9.24 2.16
N ASN A 179 -22.10 8.13 2.28
CA ASN A 179 -23.56 8.11 2.28
C ASN A 179 -24.17 9.00 3.39
N ILE A 180 -23.61 8.95 4.60
CA ILE A 180 -24.06 9.80 5.73
C ILE A 180 -23.83 11.28 5.40
N ILE A 181 -22.67 11.63 4.84
CA ILE A 181 -22.31 13.02 4.58
C ILE A 181 -23.10 13.61 3.41
N GLU A 182 -23.28 12.86 2.32
CA GLU A 182 -24.07 13.31 1.17
C GLU A 182 -25.54 13.55 1.57
N ALA A 183 -26.14 12.65 2.36
CA ALA A 183 -27.48 12.86 2.92
C ALA A 183 -27.57 14.08 3.87
N LEU A 184 -26.49 14.44 4.57
CA LEU A 184 -26.43 15.68 5.38
C LEU A 184 -26.37 16.94 4.50
N ILE A 185 -25.66 16.92 3.36
CA ILE A 185 -25.65 18.02 2.37
C ILE A 185 -27.06 18.25 1.85
N GLU A 186 -27.71 17.20 1.34
CA GLU A 186 -29.03 17.27 0.72
C GLU A 186 -30.06 17.83 1.70
N ARG A 187 -30.09 17.30 2.93
CA ARG A 187 -31.00 17.77 3.98
C ARG A 187 -30.79 19.25 4.34
N GLU A 188 -29.55 19.75 4.37
CA GLU A 188 -29.29 21.16 4.66
C GLU A 188 -29.59 22.06 3.44
N ALA A 189 -29.36 21.59 2.22
CA ALA A 189 -29.78 22.29 1.00
C ALA A 189 -31.31 22.47 0.96
N ASP A 190 -32.07 21.42 1.28
CA ASP A 190 -33.53 21.47 1.37
C ASP A 190 -34.03 22.41 2.48
N ARG A 191 -33.41 22.39 3.68
CA ARG A 191 -33.71 23.38 4.72
C ARG A 191 -33.54 24.82 4.22
N ARG A 192 -32.42 25.10 3.56
CA ARG A 192 -32.09 26.44 3.06
C ARG A 192 -33.01 26.87 1.93
N ALA A 193 -33.36 25.96 1.01
CA ALA A 193 -34.37 26.20 -0.01
C ALA A 193 -35.76 26.48 0.60
N GLY A 194 -36.16 25.71 1.62
CA GLY A 194 -37.40 25.90 2.36
C GLY A 194 -37.49 27.26 3.07
N ARG A 195 -36.41 27.70 3.73
CA ARG A 195 -36.31 29.05 4.32
C ARG A 195 -36.43 30.15 3.26
N SER A 196 -35.76 29.99 2.12
CA SER A 196 -35.84 30.95 1.01
C SER A 196 -37.27 31.10 0.46
N ARG A 197 -37.97 29.97 0.22
CA ARG A 197 -39.38 29.98 -0.22
C ARG A 197 -40.30 30.65 0.80
N ARG A 198 -40.17 30.32 2.10
CA ARG A 198 -40.95 30.96 3.18
C ARG A 198 -40.74 32.48 3.22
N LYS A 199 -39.49 32.95 3.12
CA LYS A 199 -39.15 34.38 3.09
C LYS A 199 -39.73 35.10 1.87
N HIS A 200 -39.72 34.46 0.71
CA HIS A 200 -40.29 35.03 -0.51
C HIS A 200 -41.82 35.06 -0.49
N LEU A 201 -42.47 34.02 0.06
CA LEU A 201 -43.92 33.95 0.21
C LEU A 201 -44.45 34.96 1.25
N GLY A 202 -43.77 35.12 2.38
CA GLY A 202 -44.13 36.15 3.38
C GLY A 202 -44.12 37.55 2.76
N LYS A 203 -43.06 37.89 2.01
CA LYS A 203 -42.94 39.17 1.29
C LYS A 203 -43.98 39.36 0.17
N LEU A 204 -44.63 38.29 -0.30
CA LEU A 204 -45.71 38.36 -1.29
C LEU A 204 -47.11 38.51 -0.66
N LEU A 205 -47.22 38.26 0.65
CA LEU A 205 -48.45 38.35 1.45
C LEU A 205 -48.48 39.60 2.34
N GLU A 206 -47.42 40.41 2.31
CA GLU A 206 -47.35 41.74 2.91
C GLU A 206 -48.04 42.76 1.98
N ASP A 207 -49.36 42.93 2.12
CA ASP A 207 -50.10 43.99 1.44
C ASP A 207 -49.71 45.36 2.02
N PRO A 208 -49.09 46.26 1.23
CA PRO A 208 -48.57 47.54 1.73
C PRO A 208 -49.65 48.55 2.12
N ASP A 209 -50.89 48.33 1.67
CA ASP A 209 -52.05 49.19 1.93
C ASP A 209 -53.02 48.59 2.99
N SER A 210 -52.64 47.48 3.64
CA SER A 210 -53.50 46.84 4.65
C SER A 210 -53.41 47.54 6.02
N ASP A 211 -54.24 48.56 6.23
CA ASP A 211 -54.43 49.28 7.50
C ASP A 211 -55.22 48.43 8.54
N ALA A 212 -54.90 47.13 8.58
CA ALA A 212 -55.50 46.14 9.47
C ALA A 212 -54.78 46.19 10.82
N GLY A 213 -55.25 47.10 11.69
CA GLY A 213 -54.75 47.26 13.06
C GLY A 213 -54.70 45.94 13.85
N ASP A 214 -53.81 45.90 14.84
CA ASP A 214 -53.24 44.72 15.51
C ASP A 214 -54.22 43.59 15.89
N VAL A 215 -54.64 42.79 14.90
CA VAL A 215 -55.24 41.48 15.15
C VAL A 215 -54.10 40.53 15.47
N GLU A 216 -53.86 40.30 16.76
CA GLU A 216 -53.03 39.21 17.26
C GLU A 216 -53.46 37.91 16.58
N ASN A 217 -52.66 37.44 15.62
CA ASN A 217 -52.91 36.19 14.92
C ASN A 217 -52.34 35.06 15.80
N PRO A 218 -53.16 34.21 16.46
CA PRO A 218 -52.66 33.23 17.41
C PRO A 218 -51.78 32.16 16.75
N LEU A 219 -51.86 32.02 15.42
CA LEU A 219 -51.04 31.10 14.63
C LEU A 219 -49.67 31.68 14.26
N ARG A 220 -49.36 32.94 14.59
CA ARG A 220 -48.02 33.52 14.41
C ARG A 220 -47.05 33.09 15.52
N GLU A 221 -47.53 32.88 16.74
CA GLU A 221 -46.67 32.50 17.88
C GLU A 221 -46.08 31.10 17.70
N ASP A 222 -46.89 30.14 17.24
CA ASP A 222 -46.44 28.78 16.88
C ASP A 222 -45.41 28.76 15.75
N ALA A 223 -45.41 29.76 14.86
CA ALA A 223 -44.44 29.86 13.76
C ALA A 223 -43.07 30.40 14.20
N ALA A 224 -43.02 31.16 15.30
CA ALA A 224 -41.78 31.71 15.86
C ALA A 224 -41.00 30.68 16.71
N ALA A 225 -41.67 29.64 17.22
CA ALA A 225 -41.07 28.58 18.03
C ALA A 225 -40.22 27.55 17.25
N ALA A 226 -40.01 27.76 15.94
CA ALA A 226 -39.33 26.80 15.05
C ALA A 226 -37.88 27.17 14.67
N ASP A 227 -37.36 28.32 15.10
CA ASP A 227 -36.04 28.83 14.68
C ASP A 227 -34.84 28.29 15.51
N ASP A 228 -35.09 27.43 16.50
CA ASP A 228 -34.03 26.79 17.31
C ASP A 228 -33.31 25.61 16.63
N ASP A 229 -33.78 25.11 15.46
CA ASP A 229 -32.96 24.23 14.59
C ASP A 229 -31.92 25.10 13.84
N LYS A 230 -30.89 25.54 14.59
CA LYS A 230 -29.65 26.10 14.05
C LYS A 230 -28.99 25.06 13.14
N GLY A 231 -29.40 25.09 11.86
CA GLY A 231 -28.75 24.36 10.78
C GLY A 231 -27.27 24.71 10.66
N LEU A 232 -26.55 23.95 9.83
CA LEU A 232 -25.10 24.07 9.72
C LEU A 232 -24.68 25.50 9.31
N SER A 233 -23.62 26.02 9.94
CA SER A 233 -22.99 27.27 9.50
C SER A 233 -22.39 27.11 8.10
N ASP A 234 -22.07 28.22 7.44
CA ASP A 234 -21.43 28.16 6.13
C ASP A 234 -20.04 27.51 6.22
N ASP A 235 -19.27 27.81 7.26
CA ASP A 235 -17.97 27.16 7.54
C ASP A 235 -18.12 25.64 7.75
N GLN A 236 -19.17 25.20 8.46
CA GLN A 236 -19.45 23.78 8.66
C GLN A 236 -19.84 23.08 7.35
N LEU A 237 -20.58 23.75 6.46
CA LEU A 237 -20.89 23.23 5.13
C LEU A 237 -19.67 23.16 4.22
N ASP A 238 -18.78 24.14 4.28
CA ASP A 238 -17.56 24.14 3.47
C ASP A 238 -16.53 23.11 3.99
N ALA A 239 -16.39 22.96 5.30
CA ALA A 239 -15.64 21.87 5.91
C ALA A 239 -16.20 20.50 5.49
N LEU A 240 -17.53 20.36 5.42
CA LEU A 240 -18.21 19.13 5.03
C LEU A 240 -18.08 18.84 3.52
N ARG A 241 -18.12 19.86 2.65
CA ARG A 241 -17.80 19.73 1.22
C ARG A 241 -16.34 19.32 0.99
N ALA A 242 -15.41 19.91 1.74
CA ALA A 242 -14.00 19.54 1.70
C ALA A 242 -13.78 18.09 2.16
N LEU A 243 -14.51 17.64 3.19
CA LEU A 243 -14.50 16.24 3.64
C LEU A 243 -15.00 15.28 2.55
N VAL A 244 -16.08 15.60 1.82
CA VAL A 244 -16.52 14.78 0.66
C VAL A 244 -15.44 14.67 -0.41
N GLY A 245 -14.71 15.76 -0.69
CA GLY A 245 -13.54 15.73 -1.58
C GLY A 245 -12.48 14.75 -1.10
N ALA A 246 -12.01 14.93 0.14
CA ALA A 246 -10.99 14.08 0.75
C ALA A 246 -11.40 12.58 0.79
N LEU A 247 -12.66 12.29 1.10
CA LEU A 247 -13.20 10.92 1.10
C LEU A 247 -13.17 10.29 -0.31
N ARG A 248 -13.55 11.04 -1.35
CA ARG A 248 -13.52 10.56 -2.74
C ARG A 248 -12.09 10.36 -3.24
N ASP A 249 -11.19 11.28 -2.93
CA ASP A 249 -9.76 11.17 -3.27
C ASP A 249 -9.12 9.96 -2.57
N ARG A 250 -9.46 9.73 -1.28
CA ARG A 250 -9.00 8.57 -0.52
C ARG A 250 -9.55 7.26 -1.08
N ALA A 251 -10.84 7.18 -1.39
CA ALA A 251 -11.44 6.01 -2.02
C ALA A 251 -10.80 5.70 -3.39
N ALA A 252 -10.52 6.70 -4.21
CA ALA A 252 -9.79 6.52 -5.47
C ALA A 252 -8.34 6.03 -5.24
N ALA A 253 -7.66 6.53 -4.21
CA ALA A 253 -6.33 6.07 -3.82
C ALA A 253 -6.33 4.60 -3.32
N GLU A 254 -7.37 4.18 -2.59
CA GLU A 254 -7.56 2.79 -2.14
C GLU A 254 -7.72 1.82 -3.32
N VAL A 255 -8.57 2.15 -4.29
CA VAL A 255 -8.74 1.35 -5.53
C VAL A 255 -7.40 1.20 -6.25
N ALA A 256 -6.67 2.30 -6.43
CA ALA A 256 -5.35 2.27 -7.07
C ALA A 256 -4.31 1.47 -6.26
N ASP A 257 -4.41 1.45 -4.94
CA ASP A 257 -3.55 0.63 -4.07
C ASP A 257 -3.87 -0.86 -4.17
N ASP A 258 -5.14 -1.23 -4.23
CA ASP A 258 -5.56 -2.62 -4.35
C ASP A 258 -5.27 -3.17 -5.76
N GLU A 259 -5.36 -2.34 -6.81
CA GLU A 259 -4.79 -2.65 -8.14
C GLU A 259 -3.28 -2.88 -8.08
N ARG A 260 -2.52 -2.00 -7.40
CA ARG A 260 -1.06 -2.18 -7.18
C ARG A 260 -0.75 -3.46 -6.40
N ARG A 261 -1.55 -3.83 -5.39
CA ARG A 261 -1.43 -5.10 -4.66
C ARG A 261 -1.73 -6.29 -5.57
N ALA A 262 -2.77 -6.22 -6.40
CA ALA A 262 -3.14 -7.27 -7.35
C ALA A 262 -2.10 -7.45 -8.47
N ALA A 263 -1.44 -6.38 -8.92
CA ALA A 263 -0.32 -6.45 -9.85
C ALA A 263 0.90 -7.14 -9.21
N ARG A 264 1.29 -6.73 -7.99
CA ARG A 264 2.40 -7.37 -7.25
C ARG A 264 2.17 -8.86 -6.99
N ARG A 265 0.92 -9.28 -6.73
CA ARG A 265 0.56 -10.70 -6.60
C ARG A 265 0.77 -11.46 -7.92
N ARG A 266 0.23 -10.95 -9.03
CA ARG A 266 0.43 -11.51 -10.38
C ARG A 266 1.92 -11.65 -10.73
N ASP A 267 2.74 -10.64 -10.46
CA ASP A 267 4.18 -10.69 -10.68
C ASP A 267 4.90 -11.72 -9.79
N ALA A 268 4.48 -11.86 -8.53
CA ALA A 268 5.04 -12.85 -7.62
C ALA A 268 4.68 -14.27 -8.05
N ASP A 269 3.44 -14.51 -8.47
CA ASP A 269 2.96 -15.83 -8.88
C ASP A 269 3.55 -16.24 -10.23
N ALA A 270 3.73 -15.29 -11.17
CA ALA A 270 4.50 -15.52 -12.40
C ALA A 270 5.96 -15.93 -12.11
N ARG A 271 6.61 -15.31 -11.12
CA ARG A 271 7.98 -15.70 -10.68
C ARG A 271 8.00 -17.10 -10.06
N ARG A 272 7.01 -17.43 -9.20
CA ARG A 272 6.88 -18.79 -8.63
C ARG A 272 6.76 -19.84 -9.73
N ALA A 273 5.91 -19.60 -10.73
CA ALA A 273 5.74 -20.51 -11.85
C ALA A 273 7.05 -20.73 -12.63
N THR A 274 7.82 -19.67 -12.91
CA THR A 274 9.13 -19.82 -13.56
C THR A 274 10.18 -20.52 -12.70
N ASP A 275 10.16 -20.32 -11.38
CA ASP A 275 11.05 -21.01 -10.44
C ASP A 275 10.69 -22.50 -10.30
N GLU A 276 9.41 -22.84 -10.34
CA GLU A 276 8.88 -24.20 -10.30
C GLU A 276 9.25 -24.97 -11.58
N GLU A 277 9.00 -24.39 -12.77
CA GLU A 277 9.42 -24.95 -14.05
C GLU A 277 10.95 -25.18 -14.12
N ALA A 278 11.74 -24.27 -13.54
CA ALA A 278 13.19 -24.41 -13.44
C ALA A 278 13.61 -25.56 -12.51
N ARG A 279 12.94 -25.74 -11.36
CA ARG A 279 13.18 -26.87 -10.43
C ARG A 279 12.79 -28.20 -11.04
N ASP A 280 11.65 -28.28 -11.73
CA ASP A 280 11.20 -29.50 -12.40
C ASP A 280 12.13 -29.90 -13.54
N SER A 281 12.59 -28.93 -14.32
CA SER A 281 13.62 -29.14 -15.35
C SER A 281 14.93 -29.69 -14.75
N GLN A 282 15.40 -29.13 -13.63
CA GLN A 282 16.57 -29.66 -12.91
C GLN A 282 16.34 -31.06 -12.34
N GLY A 283 15.15 -31.32 -11.78
CA GLY A 283 14.76 -32.63 -11.25
C GLY A 283 14.63 -33.70 -12.34
N ALA A 284 14.18 -33.34 -13.55
CA ALA A 284 14.17 -34.21 -14.72
C ALA A 284 15.60 -34.55 -15.18
N LEU A 285 16.48 -33.55 -15.29
CA LEU A 285 17.89 -33.75 -15.66
C LEU A 285 18.61 -34.66 -14.66
N ARG A 286 18.39 -34.48 -13.35
CA ARG A 286 18.98 -35.33 -12.31
C ARG A 286 18.51 -36.79 -12.40
N ARG A 287 17.20 -37.01 -12.62
CA ARG A 287 16.62 -38.35 -12.85
C ARG A 287 17.12 -39.04 -14.13
N LEU A 288 17.57 -38.27 -15.13
CA LEU A 288 18.24 -38.79 -16.33
C LEU A 288 19.70 -39.16 -16.05
N ALA A 289 20.41 -38.38 -15.23
CA ALA A 289 21.80 -38.64 -14.85
C ALA A 289 21.96 -39.86 -13.92
N ASP A 290 21.01 -40.08 -13.02
CA ASP A 290 21.05 -41.17 -12.02
C ASP A 290 20.64 -42.56 -12.59
N ARG A 291 20.42 -42.71 -13.90
CA ARG A 291 20.12 -44.02 -14.53
C ARG A 291 21.40 -44.82 -14.83
N PRO A 292 21.63 -45.98 -14.19
CA PRO A 292 22.77 -46.82 -14.52
C PRO A 292 22.49 -47.61 -15.82
N GLY A 293 23.37 -47.49 -16.83
CA GLY A 293 23.51 -48.52 -17.87
C GLY A 293 23.64 -48.04 -19.32
N ASP A 294 22.87 -47.05 -19.78
CA ASP A 294 22.71 -46.74 -21.22
C ASP A 294 23.05 -45.29 -21.60
N ALA A 295 24.33 -44.92 -21.46
CA ALA A 295 24.85 -43.58 -21.79
C ALA A 295 24.89 -43.25 -23.32
N ALA A 296 24.19 -44.01 -24.16
CA ALA A 296 24.23 -43.90 -25.62
C ALA A 296 22.87 -43.81 -26.32
N ALA A 297 21.73 -44.05 -25.63
CA ALA A 297 20.46 -44.33 -26.31
C ALA A 297 19.19 -43.75 -25.68
N ALA A 298 19.23 -42.55 -25.06
CA ALA A 298 18.04 -41.70 -24.87
C ALA A 298 18.39 -40.28 -24.37
N VAL A 299 18.89 -39.40 -25.26
CA VAL A 299 18.61 -37.96 -25.09
C VAL A 299 17.29 -37.69 -25.80
N PRO A 300 16.16 -37.46 -25.09
CA PRO A 300 14.93 -37.07 -25.76
C PRO A 300 15.16 -35.71 -26.44
N ALA A 301 14.95 -35.67 -27.75
CA ALA A 301 15.00 -34.43 -28.52
C ALA A 301 13.84 -33.52 -28.07
N GLY A 302 14.13 -32.54 -27.21
CA GLY A 302 13.11 -31.58 -26.75
C GLY A 302 13.38 -30.80 -25.47
N VAL A 303 14.34 -31.21 -24.62
CA VAL A 303 14.65 -30.44 -23.38
C VAL A 303 15.54 -29.23 -23.72
N PHE A 304 14.90 -28.12 -24.08
CA PHE A 304 15.58 -26.87 -24.41
C PHE A 304 15.56 -25.88 -23.24
N GLY A 305 16.65 -25.84 -22.47
CA GLY A 305 16.86 -24.80 -21.45
C GLY A 305 17.22 -23.47 -22.09
N ALA A 306 16.29 -22.51 -22.09
CA ALA A 306 16.53 -21.14 -22.54
C ALA A 306 17.31 -20.33 -21.49
N ALA A 307 18.63 -20.49 -21.46
CA ALA A 307 19.50 -19.73 -20.56
C ALA A 307 19.58 -18.24 -20.99
N ARG A 308 18.78 -17.36 -20.36
CA ARG A 308 18.93 -15.90 -20.49
C ARG A 308 20.21 -15.45 -19.77
N LEU A 309 21.31 -15.38 -20.52
CA LEU A 309 22.55 -14.74 -20.08
C LEU A 309 22.32 -13.25 -19.79
N ARG A 310 22.17 -12.91 -18.50
CA ARG A 310 22.01 -11.54 -18.02
C ARG A 310 23.37 -10.84 -17.98
N GLN A 311 23.92 -10.47 -19.14
CA GLN A 311 25.11 -9.60 -19.17
C GLN A 311 24.78 -8.19 -18.68
N ARG A 312 25.72 -7.59 -17.94
CA ARG A 312 25.73 -6.17 -17.59
C ARG A 312 26.28 -5.37 -18.78
N GLY A 313 25.50 -4.43 -19.29
CA GLY A 313 25.93 -3.44 -20.28
C GLY A 313 25.31 -3.66 -21.67
N TYR A 314 24.62 -2.62 -22.16
CA TYR A 314 24.32 -2.35 -23.58
C TYR A 314 24.04 -3.55 -24.52
N PHE A 315 22.90 -4.23 -24.35
CA PHE A 315 21.97 -4.63 -25.44
C PHE A 315 20.77 -5.38 -24.83
N PRO A 316 19.51 -5.00 -25.11
CA PRO A 316 18.36 -5.75 -24.61
C PRO A 316 18.15 -7.04 -25.43
N SER A 317 18.43 -8.18 -24.80
CA SER A 317 17.74 -9.47 -24.98
C SER A 317 17.10 -9.77 -26.35
N LEU A 318 17.90 -10.20 -27.34
CA LEU A 318 17.39 -10.61 -28.67
C LEU A 318 18.01 -11.90 -29.26
N PHE A 319 18.74 -12.70 -28.45
CA PHE A 319 19.33 -13.96 -28.91
C PHE A 319 19.00 -15.13 -27.98
N ALA A 320 18.24 -16.09 -28.48
CA ALA A 320 18.17 -17.43 -27.92
C ALA A 320 19.29 -18.29 -28.54
N LEU A 321 20.32 -18.61 -27.75
CA LEU A 321 21.41 -19.51 -28.13
C LEU A 321 21.11 -20.92 -27.62
N GLN A 322 20.83 -21.84 -28.54
CA GLN A 322 20.38 -23.19 -28.26
C GLN A 322 21.47 -24.17 -28.70
N PHE A 323 22.11 -24.85 -27.73
CA PHE A 323 23.20 -25.78 -27.99
C PHE A 323 22.67 -27.21 -28.12
N GLY A 324 23.10 -27.93 -29.16
CA GLY A 324 22.68 -29.30 -29.42
C GLY A 324 23.81 -30.18 -29.97
N LEU A 325 23.81 -31.44 -29.55
CA LEU A 325 24.64 -32.50 -30.13
C LEU A 325 24.06 -32.93 -31.49
N VAL A 326 24.86 -32.81 -32.55
CA VAL A 326 24.47 -33.26 -33.90
C VAL A 326 25.45 -34.34 -34.38
N PRO A 327 24.98 -35.43 -35.03
CA PRO A 327 25.86 -36.47 -35.56
C PRO A 327 26.91 -35.90 -36.53
N ASP A 328 28.19 -36.17 -36.27
CA ASP A 328 29.30 -35.70 -37.10
C ASP A 328 29.56 -36.67 -38.26
N ARG A 329 28.80 -36.47 -39.35
CA ARG A 329 28.88 -37.28 -40.58
C ARG A 329 30.28 -37.39 -41.21
N ARG A 330 31.27 -36.57 -40.79
CA ARG A 330 32.66 -36.67 -41.28
C ARG A 330 33.54 -37.63 -40.47
N ARG A 331 33.13 -38.05 -39.27
CA ARG A 331 33.94 -38.86 -38.34
C ARG A 331 33.40 -40.28 -38.10
N GLY A 332 32.49 -40.73 -38.96
CA GLY A 332 31.85 -42.05 -38.88
C GLY A 332 30.64 -42.11 -37.93
N PRO A 333 29.89 -43.23 -37.96
CA PRO A 333 28.73 -43.42 -37.10
C PRO A 333 29.11 -43.43 -35.61
N GLY A 334 28.22 -42.91 -34.76
CA GLY A 334 28.40 -42.88 -33.30
C GLY A 334 29.18 -41.68 -32.74
N ARG A 335 29.73 -40.78 -33.57
CA ARG A 335 30.37 -39.54 -33.10
C ARG A 335 29.47 -38.33 -33.31
N PHE A 336 29.42 -37.44 -32.31
CA PHE A 336 28.62 -36.22 -32.30
C PHE A 336 29.51 -34.99 -32.12
N LYS A 337 29.03 -33.83 -32.57
CA LYS A 337 29.66 -32.53 -32.34
C LYS A 337 28.69 -31.58 -31.65
N TRP A 338 29.23 -30.69 -30.83
CA TRP A 338 28.47 -29.55 -30.28
C TRP A 338 28.23 -28.51 -31.37
N THR A 339 26.98 -28.08 -31.50
CA THR A 339 26.54 -27.08 -32.47
C THR A 339 25.62 -26.09 -31.78
N CYS A 340 25.85 -24.79 -32.02
CA CYS A 340 25.01 -23.72 -31.52
C CYS A 340 24.05 -23.28 -32.62
N PHE A 341 22.76 -23.24 -32.31
CA PHE A 341 21.72 -22.66 -33.14
C PHE A 341 21.31 -21.33 -32.51
N ALA A 342 21.38 -20.26 -33.29
CA ALA A 342 20.88 -18.95 -32.88
C ALA A 342 19.50 -18.75 -33.52
N PHE A 343 18.47 -18.62 -32.69
CA PHE A 343 17.14 -18.20 -33.16
C PHE A 343 16.99 -16.68 -33.01
N LEU A 344 16.56 -16.05 -34.10
CA LEU A 344 16.16 -14.65 -34.17
C LEU A 344 14.64 -14.60 -34.23
N GLU A 345 14.00 -13.92 -33.28
CA GLU A 345 12.57 -13.61 -33.37
C GLU A 345 12.34 -12.52 -34.44
N GLU A 346 11.25 -12.62 -35.20
CA GLU A 346 11.05 -11.79 -36.40
C GLU A 346 10.86 -10.26 -36.21
N PRO A 347 10.42 -9.68 -35.06
CA PRO A 347 10.22 -8.22 -34.99
C PRO A 347 11.53 -7.41 -35.12
N ALA A 348 12.70 -8.03 -34.94
CA ALA A 348 14.00 -7.35 -35.06
C ALA A 348 14.48 -7.11 -36.51
N VAL A 349 13.82 -7.68 -37.53
CA VAL A 349 14.32 -7.62 -38.93
C VAL A 349 14.08 -6.26 -39.60
N GLN A 350 13.08 -5.49 -39.14
CA GLN A 350 12.65 -4.25 -39.80
C GLN A 350 13.53 -3.03 -39.48
N SER A 351 14.14 -2.97 -38.29
CA SER A 351 15.01 -1.86 -37.86
C SER A 351 16.49 -2.04 -38.23
N ALA A 352 16.89 -3.20 -38.73
CA ALA A 352 18.30 -3.54 -38.98
C ALA A 352 18.92 -2.81 -40.20
N THR A 353 20.17 -2.38 -40.07
CA THR A 353 20.95 -1.77 -41.15
C THR A 353 21.24 -2.76 -42.29
N HIS A 354 21.68 -2.25 -43.44
CA HIS A 354 21.95 -3.12 -44.61
C HIS A 354 23.08 -4.14 -44.35
N ARG A 355 24.13 -3.77 -43.61
CA ARG A 355 25.23 -4.69 -43.23
C ARG A 355 24.75 -5.80 -42.30
N GLU A 356 23.93 -5.47 -41.30
CA GLU A 356 23.35 -6.45 -40.39
C GLU A 356 22.41 -7.41 -41.13
N ARG A 357 21.58 -6.92 -42.05
CA ARG A 357 20.74 -7.78 -42.91
C ARG A 357 21.55 -8.73 -43.79
N VAL A 358 22.75 -8.34 -44.26
CA VAL A 358 23.66 -9.25 -44.99
C VAL A 358 24.28 -10.30 -44.05
N ALA A 359 24.65 -9.93 -42.82
CA ALA A 359 25.14 -10.88 -41.81
C ALA A 359 24.05 -11.88 -41.39
N MET A 360 22.83 -11.42 -41.11
CA MET A 360 21.69 -12.28 -40.76
C MET A 360 21.29 -13.22 -41.91
N ARG A 361 21.36 -12.77 -43.18
CA ARG A 361 21.14 -13.64 -44.35
C ARG A 361 22.18 -14.78 -44.44
N ARG A 362 23.42 -14.55 -43.99
CA ARG A 362 24.43 -15.63 -43.88
C ARG A 362 24.14 -16.58 -42.72
N MET A 363 23.56 -16.11 -41.61
CA MET A 363 23.17 -16.97 -40.48
C MET A 363 21.97 -17.87 -40.80
N ARG A 364 20.99 -17.39 -41.58
CA ARG A 364 19.80 -18.17 -42.01
C ARG A 364 20.13 -19.40 -42.88
N ALA A 365 21.38 -19.56 -43.35
CA ALA A 365 21.82 -20.69 -44.19
C ALA A 365 22.28 -21.95 -43.41
N GLY A 366 22.38 -21.87 -42.07
CA GLY A 366 22.55 -23.05 -41.20
C GLY A 366 24.00 -23.46 -40.88
N ILE A 367 24.17 -23.96 -39.64
CA ILE A 367 25.39 -24.57 -39.09
C ILE A 367 26.65 -23.69 -39.13
N LEU A 368 26.70 -22.70 -38.23
CA LEU A 368 27.96 -22.04 -37.87
C LEU A 368 28.77 -22.95 -36.93
N SER A 369 30.08 -23.05 -37.16
CA SER A 369 30.97 -23.75 -36.23
C SER A 369 31.21 -22.87 -34.99
N VAL A 370 31.51 -23.48 -33.84
CA VAL A 370 31.81 -22.76 -32.60
C VAL A 370 32.95 -21.74 -32.79
N GLY A 371 33.96 -22.07 -33.59
CA GLY A 371 35.06 -21.14 -33.91
C GLY A 371 34.62 -19.90 -34.72
N THR A 372 33.56 -20.01 -35.52
CA THR A 372 33.01 -18.88 -36.28
C THR A 372 32.22 -17.92 -35.39
N LEU A 373 31.54 -18.44 -34.36
CA LEU A 373 30.90 -17.62 -33.32
C LEU A 373 31.95 -16.93 -32.42
N LEU A 374 33.02 -17.63 -32.06
CA LEU A 374 34.12 -17.06 -31.27
C LEU A 374 34.79 -15.88 -32.01
N PHE A 375 35.06 -16.05 -33.31
CA PHE A 375 35.62 -15.00 -34.16
C PHE A 375 34.67 -13.79 -34.29
N PHE A 376 33.36 -14.03 -34.36
CA PHE A 376 32.38 -12.94 -34.44
C PHE A 376 32.34 -12.12 -33.13
N PHE A 377 32.38 -12.77 -31.97
CA PHE A 377 32.47 -12.10 -30.67
C PHE A 377 33.79 -11.33 -30.47
N LEU A 378 34.92 -11.86 -30.98
CA LEU A 378 36.24 -11.21 -30.88
C LEU A 378 36.44 -10.04 -31.85
N CYS A 379 35.61 -9.90 -32.88
CA CYS A 379 35.72 -8.81 -33.87
C CYS A 379 34.65 -7.72 -33.74
N PHE A 380 33.59 -7.93 -32.95
CA PHE A 380 32.43 -7.02 -32.86
C PHE A 380 31.91 -6.79 -31.43
N GLY A 381 32.54 -7.39 -30.41
CA GLY A 381 32.41 -6.98 -28.99
C GLY A 381 33.58 -6.11 -28.57
#